data_AF-A0A4U7EYC4-F1
#
_entry.id   AF-A0A4U7EYC4-F1
#
_cell.length_a   1.000
_cell.length_b   1.000
_cell.length_c   1.000
_cell.angle_alpha   90.00
_cell.angle_beta   90.00
_cell.angle_gamma   90.00
#
_symmetry.space_group_name_H-M   'P 1'
#
loop_
_entity.id
_entity.type
_entity.pdbx_description
1 polymer ?
#
loop_
_entity_poly.entity_id
_entity_poly.type
_entity_poly.pdbx_seq_one_letter_code
_entity_poly.pdbx_strand_id
1 'polypeptide(L)'
;LPVEALRERLVSRIKSEYGVGYVDVDVDADGTVEYFAVGSRAAGLGPTLAPGSAAIAIAADPPNNATAGDTVQVWATEPEPKRLATGELRGVAGDAVTVALDESDAEALTAESGYRLVTLPAEPQADREFASLLRNADETMAAVTVAAGSQLSGRTVGDVETVVAAVRPAAGTVQPIPPRSYAFDAGDTVYLVGFDPAESVRTADE
;
A
#
# COMPACT_ATOMS: atom_id res chain seq x y z
N LEU A 1 -29.17 15.20 14.06
CA LEU A 1 -29.04 14.06 13.11
C LEU A 1 -29.16 12.79 13.93
N PRO A 2 -29.82 11.73 13.45
CA PRO A 2 -29.78 10.43 14.12
C PRO A 2 -28.33 9.90 14.13
N VAL A 3 -27.97 9.12 15.15
CA VAL A 3 -26.59 8.65 15.40
C VAL A 3 -26.03 7.86 14.21
N GLU A 4 -26.82 6.95 13.63
CA GLU A 4 -26.47 6.27 12.37
C GLU A 4 -26.07 7.22 11.23
N ALA A 5 -26.83 8.31 11.04
CA ALA A 5 -26.51 9.28 9.99
C ALA A 5 -25.26 10.12 10.34
N LEU A 6 -24.95 10.30 11.62
CA LEU A 6 -23.70 10.93 12.07
C LEU A 6 -22.51 10.01 11.79
N ARG A 7 -22.66 8.71 12.12
CA ARG A 7 -21.68 7.64 11.91
C ARG A 7 -21.33 7.49 10.43
N GLU A 8 -22.33 7.34 9.56
CA GLU A 8 -22.13 7.20 8.11
C GLU A 8 -21.42 8.41 7.51
N ARG A 9 -21.82 9.62 7.92
CA ARG A 9 -21.23 10.86 7.41
C ARG A 9 -19.79 11.04 7.87
N LEU A 10 -19.48 10.63 9.11
CA LEU A 10 -18.12 10.62 9.65
C LEU A 10 -17.23 9.62 8.90
N VAL A 11 -17.70 8.38 8.73
CA VAL A 11 -17.00 7.32 7.98
C VAL A 11 -16.72 7.77 6.54
N SER A 12 -17.73 8.25 5.83
CA SER A 12 -17.61 8.70 4.44
C SER A 12 -16.58 9.81 4.30
N ARG A 13 -16.63 10.82 5.18
CA ARG A 13 -15.70 11.95 5.16
C ARG A 13 -14.26 11.52 5.44
N ILE A 14 -14.06 10.62 6.40
CA ILE A 14 -12.72 10.14 6.77
C ILE A 14 -12.09 9.31 5.64
N LYS A 15 -12.89 8.47 4.97
CA LYS A 15 -12.43 7.73 3.79
C LYS A 15 -12.08 8.68 2.63
N SER A 16 -12.89 9.69 2.36
CA SER A 16 -12.70 10.58 1.20
C SER A 16 -11.62 11.64 1.40
N GLU A 17 -11.52 12.25 2.59
CA GLU A 17 -10.60 13.37 2.84
C GLU A 17 -9.20 12.90 3.27
N TYR A 18 -9.07 11.71 3.86
CA TYR A 18 -7.82 11.24 4.47
C TYR A 18 -7.27 9.93 3.89
N GLY A 19 -7.86 9.40 2.81
CA GLY A 19 -7.35 8.21 2.12
C GLY A 19 -7.36 6.95 2.99
N VAL A 20 -8.25 6.90 3.98
CA VAL A 20 -8.38 5.78 4.92
C VAL A 20 -9.24 4.69 4.27
N GLY A 21 -8.73 3.45 4.21
CA GLY A 21 -9.44 2.33 3.59
C GLY A 21 -10.43 1.61 4.52
N TYR A 22 -10.15 1.62 5.83
CA TYR A 22 -10.97 1.01 6.88
C TYR A 22 -11.25 2.03 7.98
N VAL A 23 -12.53 2.23 8.31
CA VAL A 23 -12.96 3.07 9.43
C VAL A 23 -13.95 2.26 10.23
N ASP A 24 -13.66 2.09 11.51
CA ASP A 24 -14.57 1.50 12.49
C ASP A 24 -14.78 2.53 13.60
N VAL A 25 -16.05 2.80 13.90
CA VAL A 25 -16.42 3.86 14.83
C VAL A 25 -17.73 3.51 15.50
N ASP A 26 -17.72 3.56 16.83
CA ASP A 26 -18.90 3.44 17.67
C ASP A 26 -19.22 4.79 18.30
N VAL A 27 -20.49 5.17 18.18
CA VAL A 27 -21.02 6.46 18.64
C VAL A 27 -22.22 6.19 19.52
N ASP A 28 -22.21 6.69 20.75
CA ASP A 28 -23.33 6.54 21.68
C ASP A 28 -24.52 7.46 21.30
N ALA A 29 -25.67 7.23 21.93
CA ALA A 29 -26.94 7.92 21.69
C ALA A 29 -26.86 9.45 21.86
N ASP A 30 -25.91 9.93 22.65
CA ASP A 30 -25.62 11.34 22.90
C ASP A 30 -24.65 11.98 21.87
N GLY A 31 -24.10 11.16 20.96
CA GLY A 31 -23.14 11.59 19.94
C GLY A 31 -21.67 11.49 20.36
N THR A 32 -21.38 10.91 21.53
CA THR A 32 -20.01 10.68 22.02
C THR A 32 -19.38 9.52 21.24
N VAL A 33 -18.13 9.69 20.78
CA VAL A 33 -17.37 8.61 20.13
C VAL A 33 -16.72 7.77 21.22
N GLU A 34 -17.15 6.52 21.37
CA GLU A 34 -16.60 5.58 22.35
C GLU A 34 -15.40 4.81 21.81
N TYR A 35 -15.43 4.53 20.50
CA TYR A 35 -14.39 3.77 19.82
C TYR A 35 -14.14 4.35 18.44
N PHE A 36 -12.88 4.50 18.06
CA PHE A 36 -12.48 5.01 16.76
C PHE A 36 -11.18 4.36 16.29
N ALA A 37 -11.28 3.54 15.25
CA ALA A 37 -10.14 2.89 14.61
C ALA A 37 -10.11 3.21 13.12
N VAL A 38 -8.93 3.57 12.63
CA VAL A 38 -8.69 3.87 11.20
C VAL A 38 -7.50 3.10 10.69
N GLY A 39 -7.64 2.56 9.49
CA GLY A 39 -6.59 1.84 8.79
C GLY A 39 -6.46 2.31 7.34
N SER A 40 -5.24 2.60 6.90
CA SER A 40 -4.93 2.94 5.50
C SER A 40 -5.11 1.76 4.54
N ARG A 41 -5.42 0.56 5.04
CA ARG A 41 -5.67 -0.62 4.21
C ARG A 41 -7.10 -0.57 3.68
N ALA A 42 -7.25 -0.16 2.43
CA ALA A 42 -8.41 -0.56 1.64
C ALA A 42 -8.40 -2.09 1.59
N ALA A 43 -9.56 -2.70 1.76
CA ALA A 43 -9.73 -4.14 1.62
C ALA A 43 -9.48 -4.55 0.16
N GLY A 44 -8.20 -4.67 -0.22
CA GLY A 44 -7.77 -5.48 -1.34
C GLY A 44 -7.97 -6.96 -0.97
N LEU A 45 -8.23 -7.80 -1.97
CA LEU A 45 -8.56 -9.23 -1.87
C LEU A 45 -7.49 -10.12 -1.18
N GLY A 46 -6.49 -9.54 -0.53
CA GLY A 46 -5.50 -10.20 0.31
C GLY A 46 -4.36 -9.26 0.72
N PRO A 47 -3.55 -9.62 1.73
CA PRO A 47 -2.44 -8.79 2.24
C PRO A 47 -1.29 -8.60 1.23
N THR A 48 -1.37 -9.19 0.04
CA THR A 48 -0.32 -9.18 -0.99
C THR A 48 -0.65 -8.30 -2.20
N LEU A 49 -1.83 -7.67 -2.24
CA LEU A 49 -2.18 -6.70 -3.27
C LEU A 49 -1.78 -5.29 -2.80
N ALA A 50 -0.84 -4.66 -3.53
CA ALA A 50 -0.36 -3.33 -3.18
C ALA A 50 -1.45 -2.26 -3.44
N PRO A 51 -1.42 -1.13 -2.72
CA PRO A 51 -2.25 0.03 -3.06
C PRO A 51 -2.06 0.45 -4.52
N GLY A 52 -3.15 0.84 -5.20
CA GLY A 52 -3.14 1.18 -6.63
C GLY A 52 -3.06 -0.03 -7.57
N SER A 53 -3.17 -1.26 -7.03
CA SER A 53 -3.26 -2.49 -7.82
C SER A 53 -4.66 -3.08 -7.76
N ALA A 54 -5.11 -3.67 -8.86
CA ALA A 54 -6.33 -4.45 -8.96
C ALA A 54 -5.98 -5.93 -9.19
N ALA A 55 -6.81 -6.82 -8.66
CA ALA A 55 -6.79 -8.24 -9.02
C ALA A 55 -8.06 -8.55 -9.82
N ILE A 56 -7.90 -8.89 -11.09
CA ILE A 56 -9.04 -9.17 -11.98
C ILE A 56 -8.93 -10.59 -12.53
N ALA A 57 -10.10 -11.21 -12.75
CA ALA A 57 -10.20 -12.47 -13.48
C ALA A 57 -10.43 -12.16 -14.96
N ILE A 58 -9.57 -12.69 -15.82
CA ILE A 58 -9.71 -12.63 -17.28
C ILE A 58 -9.85 -14.03 -17.85
N ALA A 59 -10.65 -14.20 -18.91
CA ALA A 59 -10.61 -15.44 -19.68
C ALA A 59 -9.38 -15.42 -20.60
N ALA A 60 -8.43 -16.30 -20.33
CA ALA A 60 -7.19 -16.41 -21.08
C ALA A 60 -6.71 -17.86 -21.08
N ASP A 61 -5.98 -18.26 -22.11
CA ASP A 61 -5.31 -19.58 -22.12
C ASP A 61 -4.12 -19.54 -21.14
N PRO A 62 -4.22 -20.23 -19.98
CA PRO A 62 -3.17 -20.16 -18.97
C PRO A 62 -1.89 -20.82 -19.50
N PRO A 63 -0.71 -20.20 -19.31
CA PRO A 63 0.53 -20.81 -19.74
C PRO A 63 0.75 -22.11 -18.96
N ASN A 64 1.06 -23.20 -19.66
CA ASN A 64 1.13 -24.57 -19.11
C ASN A 64 2.01 -24.72 -17.84
N ASN A 65 2.96 -23.81 -17.61
CA ASN A 65 3.90 -23.87 -16.48
C ASN A 65 3.85 -22.62 -15.58
N ALA A 66 2.84 -21.76 -15.70
CA ALA A 66 2.74 -20.58 -14.85
C ALA A 66 2.16 -20.94 -13.48
N THR A 67 2.77 -20.41 -12.43
CA THR A 67 2.39 -20.60 -11.04
C THR A 67 2.06 -19.27 -10.36
N ALA A 68 1.29 -19.32 -9.28
CA ALA A 68 1.00 -18.12 -8.51
C ALA A 68 2.30 -17.47 -8.03
N GLY A 69 2.48 -16.18 -8.34
CA GLY A 69 3.71 -15.43 -8.10
C GLY A 69 4.51 -15.11 -9.36
N ASP A 70 4.26 -15.80 -10.47
CA ASP A 70 4.97 -15.55 -11.73
C ASP A 70 4.54 -14.24 -12.38
N THR A 71 5.52 -13.52 -12.91
CA THR A 71 5.27 -12.31 -13.71
C THR A 71 4.78 -12.72 -15.10
N VAL A 72 3.64 -12.17 -15.51
CA VAL A 72 3.01 -12.42 -16.81
C VAL A 72 2.75 -11.12 -17.55
N GLN A 73 2.80 -11.17 -18.88
CA GLN A 73 2.27 -10.13 -19.74
C GLN A 73 0.90 -10.55 -20.28
N VAL A 74 -0.04 -9.61 -20.29
CA VAL A 74 -1.36 -9.77 -20.90
C VAL A 74 -1.35 -9.15 -22.28
N TRP A 75 -1.72 -9.93 -23.29
CA TRP A 75 -1.80 -9.52 -24.70
C TRP A 75 -3.22 -9.68 -25.22
N ALA A 76 -3.77 -8.66 -25.87
CA ALA A 76 -4.92 -8.84 -26.75
C ALA A 76 -4.47 -9.53 -28.03
N THR A 77 -5.27 -10.49 -28.53
CA THR A 77 -4.93 -11.25 -29.74
C THR A 77 -5.55 -10.70 -31.02
N GLU A 78 -6.59 -9.87 -30.93
CA GLU A 78 -7.32 -9.31 -32.06
C GLU A 78 -7.48 -7.78 -31.96
N PRO A 79 -7.59 -7.07 -33.10
CA PRO A 79 -7.37 -7.54 -34.48
C PRO A 79 -5.90 -7.80 -34.79
N GLU A 80 -4.98 -7.22 -34.02
CA GLU A 80 -3.55 -7.50 -34.06
C GLU A 80 -3.02 -7.70 -32.63
N PRO A 81 -2.01 -8.57 -32.43
CA PRO A 81 -1.43 -8.78 -31.11
C PRO A 81 -0.90 -7.49 -30.48
N LYS A 82 -1.48 -7.09 -29.34
CA LYS A 82 -1.07 -5.89 -28.60
C LYS A 82 -0.86 -6.20 -27.13
N ARG A 83 0.31 -5.86 -26.60
CA ARG A 83 0.57 -5.90 -25.17
C ARG A 83 -0.30 -4.86 -24.47
N LEU A 84 -1.07 -5.31 -23.48
CA LEU A 84 -1.95 -4.45 -22.69
C LEU A 84 -1.34 -4.13 -21.32
N ALA A 85 -0.89 -5.16 -20.61
CA ALA A 85 -0.46 -5.02 -19.23
C ALA A 85 0.69 -5.97 -18.86
N THR A 86 1.37 -5.68 -17.75
CA THR A 86 2.20 -6.64 -17.01
C THR A 86 1.59 -6.82 -15.63
N GLY A 87 1.55 -8.06 -15.14
CA GLY A 87 1.03 -8.35 -13.81
C GLY A 87 1.62 -9.62 -13.23
N GLU A 88 1.13 -10.00 -12.07
CA GLU A 88 1.47 -11.22 -11.35
C GLU A 88 0.30 -12.20 -11.43
N LEU A 89 0.59 -13.45 -11.81
CA LEU A 89 -0.36 -14.52 -11.75
C LEU A 89 -0.74 -14.81 -10.29
N ARG A 90 -2.04 -14.82 -9.96
CA ARG A 90 -2.53 -15.15 -8.61
C ARG A 90 -3.16 -16.53 -8.54
N GLY A 91 -3.75 -16.98 -9.63
CA GLY A 91 -4.40 -18.28 -9.68
C GLY A 91 -5.02 -18.54 -11.04
N VAL A 92 -5.28 -19.83 -11.29
CA VAL A 92 -5.91 -20.32 -12.51
C VAL A 92 -7.04 -21.26 -12.09
N ALA A 93 -8.23 -21.01 -12.65
CA ALA A 93 -9.41 -21.85 -12.46
C ALA A 93 -10.07 -22.10 -13.82
N GLY A 94 -9.77 -23.24 -14.43
CA GLY A 94 -10.19 -23.51 -15.82
C GLY A 94 -9.49 -22.56 -16.80
N ASP A 95 -10.27 -21.81 -17.57
CA ASP A 95 -9.84 -20.75 -18.50
C ASP A 95 -9.84 -19.35 -17.87
N ALA A 96 -10.27 -19.23 -16.61
CA ALA A 96 -10.19 -17.98 -15.86
C ALA A 96 -8.83 -17.87 -15.17
N VAL A 97 -8.13 -16.77 -15.45
CA VAL A 97 -6.85 -16.45 -14.85
C VAL A 97 -6.97 -15.18 -14.04
N THR A 98 -6.60 -15.26 -12.75
CA THR A 98 -6.55 -14.07 -11.88
C THR A 98 -5.18 -13.44 -11.98
N VAL A 99 -5.13 -12.17 -12.40
CA VAL A 99 -3.89 -11.39 -12.51
C VAL A 99 -3.98 -10.20 -11.58
N ALA A 100 -2.94 -9.97 -10.79
CA ALA A 100 -2.74 -8.74 -10.04
C ALA A 100 -1.88 -7.77 -10.87
N LEU A 101 -2.40 -6.58 -11.12
CA LEU A 101 -1.76 -5.57 -11.97
C LEU A 101 -2.11 -4.17 -11.48
N ASP A 102 -1.55 -3.14 -12.12
CA ASP A 102 -1.90 -1.75 -11.86
C ASP A 102 -3.40 -1.50 -12.18
N GLU A 103 -4.07 -0.70 -11.35
CA GLU A 103 -5.49 -0.38 -11.53
C GLU A 103 -5.76 0.31 -12.88
N SER A 104 -4.84 1.17 -13.35
CA SER A 104 -5.00 1.85 -14.65
C SER A 104 -4.83 0.89 -15.84
N ASP A 105 -4.00 -0.14 -15.70
CA ASP A 105 -3.86 -1.19 -16.71
C ASP A 105 -5.08 -2.14 -16.69
N ALA A 106 -5.72 -2.32 -15.53
CA ALA A 106 -6.93 -3.14 -15.40
C ALA A 106 -8.11 -2.54 -16.17
N GLU A 107 -8.21 -1.20 -16.25
CA GLU A 107 -9.22 -0.52 -17.06
C GLU A 107 -9.11 -0.83 -18.57
N ALA A 108 -7.92 -1.24 -19.05
CA ALA A 108 -7.71 -1.64 -20.44
C ALA A 108 -8.20 -3.06 -20.75
N LEU A 109 -8.49 -3.87 -19.72
CA LEU A 109 -8.90 -5.28 -19.84
C LEU A 109 -10.44 -5.39 -19.85
N THR A 110 -11.04 -4.87 -20.91
CA THR A 110 -12.51 -4.72 -21.06
C THR A 110 -13.21 -5.88 -21.77
N ALA A 111 -12.47 -6.77 -22.44
CA ALA A 111 -13.04 -7.87 -23.20
C ALA A 111 -13.29 -9.08 -22.30
N GLU A 112 -14.33 -9.85 -22.60
CA GLU A 112 -14.62 -11.09 -21.86
C GLU A 112 -13.65 -12.23 -22.22
N SER A 113 -12.97 -12.15 -23.36
CA SER A 113 -12.00 -13.14 -23.87
C SER A 113 -11.07 -12.52 -24.93
N GLY A 114 -10.18 -13.31 -25.52
CA GLY A 114 -9.21 -12.84 -26.53
C GLY A 114 -7.90 -12.35 -25.92
N TYR A 115 -7.60 -12.80 -24.70
CA TYR A 115 -6.33 -12.55 -24.04
C TYR A 115 -5.41 -13.75 -24.10
N ARG A 116 -4.11 -13.47 -24.29
CA ARG A 116 -3.04 -14.45 -24.18
C ARG A 116 -2.04 -14.01 -23.14
N LEU A 117 -1.60 -14.95 -22.31
CA LEU A 117 -0.61 -14.71 -21.28
C LEU A 117 0.77 -15.19 -21.72
N VAL A 118 1.78 -14.40 -21.41
CA VAL A 118 3.19 -14.76 -21.61
C VAL A 118 3.90 -14.69 -20.27
N THR A 119 4.40 -15.81 -19.77
CA THR A 119 5.27 -15.85 -18.57
C THR A 119 6.61 -15.22 -18.89
N LEU A 120 7.02 -14.25 -18.10
CA LEU A 120 8.37 -13.70 -18.16
C LEU A 120 9.33 -14.56 -17.34
N PRO A 121 10.62 -14.63 -17.73
CA PRO A 121 11.64 -15.27 -16.90
C PRO A 121 11.64 -14.67 -15.50
N ALA A 122 11.70 -15.51 -14.47
CA ALA A 122 11.88 -15.04 -13.10
C ALA A 122 13.26 -14.38 -12.98
N GLU A 123 13.31 -13.05 -12.96
CA GLU A 123 14.49 -12.35 -12.46
C GLU A 123 14.65 -12.70 -10.96
N PRO A 124 15.87 -12.92 -10.45
CA PRO A 124 16.09 -13.17 -9.02
C PRO A 124 15.50 -12.02 -8.20
N GLN A 125 14.36 -12.25 -7.55
CA GLN A 125 13.67 -11.25 -6.75
C GLN A 125 14.34 -11.14 -5.36
N ALA A 126 15.60 -10.71 -5.33
CA ALA A 126 16.32 -10.42 -4.10
C ALA A 126 15.51 -9.47 -3.18
N ASP A 127 14.75 -8.56 -3.79
CA ASP A 127 13.85 -7.64 -3.10
C ASP A 127 12.68 -8.35 -2.39
N ARG A 128 12.15 -9.46 -2.94
CA ARG A 128 11.09 -10.25 -2.26
C ARG A 128 11.66 -11.11 -1.15
N GLU A 129 12.82 -11.71 -1.34
CA GLU A 129 13.47 -12.48 -0.27
C GLU A 129 13.79 -11.55 0.92
N PHE A 130 14.31 -10.36 0.65
CA PHE A 130 14.53 -9.34 1.65
C PHE A 130 13.23 -8.84 2.30
N ALA A 131 12.20 -8.53 1.50
CA ALA A 131 10.90 -8.10 2.03
C ALA A 131 10.16 -9.19 2.82
N SER A 132 10.39 -10.47 2.52
CA SER A 132 9.87 -11.61 3.30
C SER A 132 10.57 -11.74 4.64
N LEU A 133 11.88 -11.52 4.68
CA LEU A 133 12.64 -11.46 5.92
C LEU A 133 12.17 -10.31 6.82
N LEU A 134 11.91 -9.13 6.24
CA LEU A 134 11.31 -7.99 6.96
C LEU A 134 9.88 -8.26 7.47
N ARG A 135 9.18 -9.25 6.91
CA ARG A 135 7.79 -9.61 7.29
C ARG A 135 7.72 -10.62 8.42
N ASN A 136 8.79 -11.39 8.64
CA ASN A 136 8.93 -12.33 9.76
C ASN A 136 9.66 -11.71 10.96
N ALA A 137 10.20 -10.52 10.78
CA ALA A 137 10.79 -9.73 11.84
C ALA A 137 9.64 -8.96 12.52
N ASP A 138 9.62 -8.89 13.86
CA ASP A 138 8.57 -8.20 14.63
C ASP A 138 8.64 -6.65 14.46
N GLU A 139 9.45 -6.15 13.53
CA GLU A 139 9.62 -4.75 13.19
C GLU A 139 8.52 -4.25 12.24
N THR A 140 7.85 -3.18 12.64
CA THR A 140 6.81 -2.46 11.89
C THR A 140 7.40 -1.27 11.12
N MET A 141 6.85 -0.97 9.94
CA MET A 141 7.15 0.25 9.19
C MET A 141 6.06 1.32 9.42
N ALA A 142 6.46 2.56 9.67
CA ALA A 142 5.55 3.70 9.73
C ALA A 142 6.07 4.89 8.90
N ALA A 143 5.15 5.67 8.36
CA ALA A 143 5.44 6.96 7.75
C ALA A 143 4.75 8.05 8.57
N VAL A 144 5.52 9.01 9.08
CA VAL A 144 5.03 10.10 9.94
C VAL A 144 5.40 11.44 9.32
N THR A 145 4.43 12.34 9.18
CA THR A 145 4.70 13.71 8.76
C THR A 145 4.98 14.56 10.01
N VAL A 146 6.11 15.27 10.00
CA VAL A 146 6.50 16.17 11.09
C VAL A 146 5.55 17.37 11.08
N ALA A 147 4.67 17.45 12.08
CA ALA A 147 3.76 18.57 12.22
C ALA A 147 4.50 19.85 12.63
N ALA A 148 3.94 21.01 12.28
CA ALA A 148 4.42 22.28 12.81
C ALA A 148 4.27 22.28 14.35
N GLY A 149 5.39 22.46 15.05
CA GLY A 149 5.43 22.41 16.52
C GLY A 149 5.63 21.02 17.12
N SER A 150 5.86 19.98 16.32
CA SER A 150 6.33 18.67 16.83
C SER A 150 7.71 18.80 17.47
N GLN A 151 7.95 18.01 18.52
CA GLN A 151 9.27 17.91 19.16
C GLN A 151 10.34 17.33 18.22
N LEU A 152 9.94 16.69 17.10
CA LEU A 152 10.87 16.27 16.06
C LEU A 152 11.39 17.45 15.23
N SER A 153 10.68 18.58 15.17
CA SER A 153 11.11 19.74 14.39
C SER A 153 12.41 20.32 14.96
N GLY A 154 13.45 20.38 14.13
CA GLY A 154 14.80 20.82 14.52
C GLY A 154 15.65 19.77 15.22
N ARG A 155 15.11 18.58 15.55
CA ARG A 155 15.93 17.42 15.96
C ARG A 155 16.56 16.75 14.74
N THR A 156 17.62 16.00 14.98
CA THR A 156 18.31 15.28 13.92
C THR A 156 17.89 13.82 13.84
N VAL A 157 18.13 13.18 12.70
CA VAL A 157 17.98 11.73 12.52
C VAL A 157 18.75 10.94 13.60
N GLY A 158 19.92 11.44 14.03
CA GLY A 158 20.71 10.81 15.08
C GLY A 158 20.10 10.87 16.49
N ASP A 159 19.11 11.74 16.71
CA ASP A 159 18.44 11.92 18.00
C ASP A 159 17.20 11.04 18.16
N VAL A 160 16.84 10.27 17.13
CA VAL A 160 15.71 9.35 17.10
C VAL A 160 16.20 7.94 17.43
N GLU A 161 15.60 7.31 18.44
CA GLU A 161 15.99 5.96 18.88
C GLU A 161 15.57 4.86 17.87
N THR A 162 14.53 5.14 17.08
CA THR A 162 14.05 4.25 16.00
C THR A 162 14.84 4.45 14.71
N VAL A 163 14.95 3.38 13.90
CA VAL A 163 15.65 3.45 12.61
C VAL A 163 14.88 4.31 11.61
N VAL A 164 15.49 5.42 11.17
CA VAL A 164 14.99 6.24 10.06
C VAL A 164 15.50 5.67 8.74
N ALA A 165 14.62 5.01 7.99
CA ALA A 165 14.96 4.43 6.69
C ALA A 165 15.04 5.47 5.56
N ALA A 166 14.18 6.49 5.61
CA ALA A 166 14.15 7.56 4.63
C ALA A 166 13.50 8.82 5.19
N VAL A 167 13.82 9.96 4.58
CA VAL A 167 13.09 11.22 4.78
C VAL A 167 12.69 11.79 3.43
N ARG A 168 11.45 12.20 3.28
CA ARG A 168 10.98 13.01 2.15
C ARG A 168 10.79 14.44 2.63
N PRO A 169 11.67 15.38 2.24
CA PRO A 169 11.47 16.79 2.55
C PRO A 169 10.15 17.30 1.99
N ALA A 170 9.51 18.26 2.65
CA ALA A 170 8.21 18.80 2.22
C ALA A 170 8.17 19.23 0.74
N ALA A 171 9.27 19.75 0.21
CA ALA A 171 9.42 20.20 -1.18
C ALA A 171 10.45 19.37 -1.98
N GLY A 172 10.72 18.13 -1.57
CA GLY A 172 11.80 17.31 -2.11
C GLY A 172 11.40 15.89 -2.47
N THR A 173 12.34 15.18 -3.08
CA THR A 173 12.23 13.74 -3.32
C THR A 173 12.67 12.96 -2.08
N VAL A 174 12.21 11.70 -1.98
CA VAL A 174 12.62 10.80 -0.91
C VAL A 174 14.14 10.64 -0.90
N GLN A 175 14.75 10.84 0.26
CA GLN A 175 16.15 10.61 0.54
C GLN A 175 16.28 9.31 1.33
N PRO A 176 16.75 8.22 0.69
CA PRO A 176 17.00 6.97 1.39
C PRO A 176 18.24 7.09 2.26
N ILE A 177 18.19 6.50 3.45
CA ILE A 177 19.31 6.44 4.41
C ILE A 177 19.89 7.85 4.66
N PRO A 178 19.08 8.77 5.23
CA PRO A 178 19.52 10.14 5.48
C PRO A 178 20.71 10.17 6.44
N PRO A 179 21.63 11.14 6.31
CA PRO A 179 22.74 11.28 7.23
C PRO A 179 22.21 11.57 8.64
N ARG A 180 22.91 11.10 9.68
CA ARG A 180 22.52 11.32 11.09
C ARG A 180 22.36 12.80 11.46
N SER A 181 23.06 13.69 10.75
CA SER A 181 22.99 15.14 10.94
C SER A 181 21.81 15.81 10.22
N TYR A 182 20.98 15.07 9.48
CA TYR A 182 19.79 15.63 8.85
C TYR A 182 18.85 16.13 9.93
N ALA A 183 18.51 17.42 9.91
CA ALA A 183 17.55 18.03 10.81
C ALA A 183 16.16 18.01 10.18
N PHE A 184 15.15 17.57 10.93
CA PHE A 184 13.79 17.50 10.43
C PHE A 184 13.12 18.87 10.38
N ASP A 185 12.49 19.17 9.24
CA ASP A 185 11.66 20.36 9.08
C ASP A 185 10.17 20.01 9.18
N ALA A 186 9.35 20.99 9.56
CA ALA A 186 7.91 20.83 9.53
C ALA A 186 7.44 20.55 8.09
N GLY A 187 6.64 19.49 7.94
CA GLY A 187 6.18 18.98 6.65
C GLY A 187 7.02 17.84 6.09
N ASP A 188 8.17 17.51 6.69
CA ASP A 188 8.95 16.34 6.29
C ASP A 188 8.17 15.06 6.56
N THR A 189 8.22 14.10 5.65
CA THR A 189 7.72 12.75 5.90
C THR A 189 8.88 11.82 6.25
N VAL A 190 8.87 11.29 7.46
CA VAL A 190 9.90 10.38 7.99
C VAL A 190 9.40 8.95 7.90
N TYR A 191 10.20 8.06 7.32
CA TYR A 191 9.92 6.64 7.21
C TYR A 191 10.74 5.88 8.26
N LEU A 192 10.05 5.24 9.19
CA LEU A 192 10.61 4.59 10.37
C LEU A 192 10.44 3.08 10.31
N VAL A 193 11.39 2.35 10.88
CA VAL A 193 11.38 0.89 11.02
C VAL A 193 11.70 0.53 12.47
N GLY A 194 10.83 -0.21 13.14
CA GLY A 194 11.03 -0.66 14.52
C GLY A 194 9.80 -1.34 15.12
N PHE A 195 9.92 -1.89 16.32
CA PHE A 195 8.76 -2.40 17.06
C PHE A 195 7.95 -1.20 17.60
N ASP A 196 6.69 -1.06 17.20
CA ASP A 196 5.83 0.11 17.49
C ASP A 196 6.49 1.50 17.19
N PRO A 197 6.72 1.80 15.90
CA PRO A 197 7.39 3.02 15.49
C PRO A 197 6.52 4.28 15.69
N ALA A 198 5.21 4.13 15.90
CA ALA A 198 4.30 5.24 16.17
C ALA A 198 4.34 5.66 17.64
N GLU A 199 4.43 4.70 18.58
CA GLU A 199 4.63 4.98 20.00
C GLU A 199 5.99 5.63 20.27
N SER A 200 7.03 5.23 19.53
CA SER A 200 8.39 5.78 19.68
C SER A 200 8.50 7.25 19.25
N VAL A 201 7.64 7.70 18.32
CA VAL A 201 7.51 9.13 17.97
C VAL A 201 6.64 9.87 19.00
N ARG A 202 5.60 9.23 19.54
CA ARG A 202 4.74 9.85 20.57
C ARG A 202 5.47 10.05 21.89
N THR A 203 6.30 9.11 22.33
CA THR A 203 7.16 9.26 23.52
C THR A 203 8.25 10.32 23.32
N ALA A 204 8.61 10.64 22.07
CA ALA A 204 9.44 11.79 21.76
C ALA A 204 8.67 13.12 21.71
N ASP A 205 7.33 13.09 21.67
CA ASP A 205 6.42 14.26 21.66
C ASP A 205 5.78 14.55 23.05
N GLU A 206 5.97 13.68 24.06
CA GLU A 206 5.71 13.94 25.51
C GLU A 206 6.88 14.65 26.21
#